data_AF-A0A7L0BB21-F1
#
_entry.id   AF-A0A7L0BB21-F1
#
_cell.length_a   1.000
_cell.length_b   1.000
_cell.length_c   1.000
_cell.angle_alpha   90.00
_cell.angle_beta   90.00
_cell.angle_gamma   90.00
#
_symmetry.space_group_name_H-M   'P 1'
#
loop_
_entity.id
_entity.type
_entity.pdbx_description
1 polymer ?
#
loop_
_entity_poly.entity_id
_entity_poly.type
_entity_poly.pdbx_seq_one_letter_code
_entity_poly.pdbx_strand_id
1 'polypeptide(L)'
;MEKLTHLEALLFTAVLENCVDQLSILGYIMPVSHEGKPDLSHTGTQEMKEIIETQKELDINCQELMSARQWSGETVTSMSLKSIKHKQQLRKTEDLKSTHHPSKRAMKHTALSVENLRKIQADRQYASDVITVTMKNIQESGTFNSLTEANEREKAKKSKFHDILIREEEGKKEIKSLEKQLQNVKKQTEIELQNRDNMIVYLKDELQEMKAKTNMESCYMKKSTDLQVHQTQKKCSNAENVLDKEIQKLRSKTDEEIRVHIEIENFLRQHHE
;
A
#
# COMPACT_ATOMS: atom_id res chain seq x y z
N MET A 1 -62.58 12.31 9.45
CA MET A 1 -62.19 13.54 10.15
C MET A 1 -63.42 14.42 10.20
N GLU A 2 -63.80 14.94 11.37
CA GLU A 2 -64.93 15.86 11.48
C GLU A 2 -64.63 17.16 10.73
N LYS A 3 -65.64 17.73 10.08
CA LYS A 3 -65.50 19.02 9.39
C LYS A 3 -65.52 20.13 10.41
N LEU A 4 -64.59 21.08 10.26
CA LEU A 4 -64.56 22.31 11.04
C LEU A 4 -65.83 23.11 10.77
N THR A 5 -66.37 23.73 11.81
CA THR A 5 -67.44 24.72 11.63
C THR A 5 -66.91 25.92 10.85
N HIS A 6 -67.81 26.67 10.22
CA HIS A 6 -67.41 27.84 9.42
C HIS A 6 -66.64 28.89 10.24
N LEU A 7 -67.05 29.11 11.49
CA LEU A 7 -66.36 30.03 12.41
C LEU A 7 -64.95 29.53 12.76
N GLU A 8 -64.78 28.24 13.04
CA GLU A 8 -63.47 27.64 13.33
C GLU A 8 -62.55 27.71 12.11
N ALA A 9 -63.07 27.41 10.91
CA ALA A 9 -62.30 27.51 9.67
C ALA A 9 -61.78 28.94 9.44
N LEU A 10 -62.59 29.97 9.73
CA LEU A 10 -62.21 31.38 9.61
C LEU A 10 -61.13 31.78 10.62
N LEU A 11 -61.28 31.35 11.88
CA LEU A 11 -60.29 31.59 12.94
C LEU A 11 -58.95 30.93 12.63
N PHE A 12 -58.95 29.65 12.24
CA PHE A 12 -57.70 28.95 11.89
C PHE A 12 -57.04 29.53 10.66
N THR A 13 -57.81 29.92 9.66
CA THR A 13 -57.29 30.59 8.45
C THR A 13 -56.54 31.87 8.79
N ALA A 14 -57.12 32.75 9.61
CA ALA A 14 -56.48 34.01 10.00
C ALA A 14 -55.14 33.79 10.73
N VAL A 15 -55.05 32.75 11.56
CA VAL A 15 -53.80 32.39 12.24
C VAL A 15 -52.77 31.86 11.24
N LEU A 16 -53.17 30.98 10.32
CA LEU A 16 -52.27 30.42 9.30
C LEU A 16 -51.76 31.48 8.32
N GLU A 17 -52.60 32.45 7.95
CA GLU A 17 -52.22 33.59 7.12
C GLU A 17 -51.10 34.40 7.78
N ASN A 18 -51.27 34.78 9.05
CA ASN A 18 -50.22 35.45 9.82
C ASN A 18 -48.93 34.61 9.93
N CYS A 19 -49.02 33.27 10.04
CA CYS A 19 -47.85 32.41 10.02
C CYS A 19 -47.10 32.43 8.68
N VAL A 20 -47.82 32.45 7.55
CA VAL A 20 -47.21 32.56 6.21
C VAL A 20 -46.53 33.91 6.03
N ASP A 21 -47.14 34.99 6.51
CA ASP A 21 -46.56 36.33 6.46
C ASP A 21 -45.27 36.40 7.28
N GLN A 22 -45.28 35.86 8.50
CA GLN A 22 -44.09 35.80 9.35
C GLN A 22 -42.96 34.97 8.72
N LEU A 23 -43.28 33.82 8.10
CA LEU A 23 -42.29 33.02 7.37
C LEU A 23 -41.75 33.76 6.15
N SER A 24 -42.58 34.57 5.48
CA SER A 24 -42.15 35.41 4.36
C SER A 24 -41.18 36.49 4.83
N ILE A 25 -41.51 37.19 5.92
CA ILE A 25 -40.64 38.19 6.56
C ILE A 25 -39.30 37.58 6.97
N LEU A 26 -39.33 36.41 7.62
CA LEU A 26 -38.12 35.67 7.98
C LEU A 26 -37.26 35.37 6.74
N GLY A 27 -37.91 35.07 5.62
CA GLY A 27 -37.26 34.86 4.34
C GLY A 27 -36.54 36.07 3.76
N TYR A 28 -37.05 37.28 4.00
CA TYR A 28 -36.42 38.53 3.58
C TYR A 28 -35.27 38.97 4.50
N ILE A 29 -35.35 38.62 5.79
CA ILE A 29 -34.35 39.00 6.79
C ILE A 29 -33.16 38.03 6.77
N MET A 30 -33.37 36.77 6.40
CA MET A 30 -32.28 35.79 6.32
C MET A 30 -31.29 36.12 5.19
N PRO A 31 -29.98 36.05 5.44
CA PRO A 31 -28.98 36.23 4.39
C PRO A 31 -29.08 35.06 3.40
N VAL A 32 -29.60 35.35 2.21
CA VAL A 32 -29.46 34.46 1.06
C VAL A 32 -27.96 34.43 0.75
N SER A 33 -27.37 33.25 0.70
CA SER A 33 -25.97 33.07 0.31
C SER A 33 -25.76 33.84 -0.99
N HIS A 34 -25.02 34.95 -0.93
CA HIS A 34 -24.90 35.89 -2.03
C HIS A 34 -23.95 35.33 -3.08
N GLU A 35 -24.40 34.32 -3.81
CA GLU A 35 -23.75 33.81 -5.01
C GLU A 35 -24.52 34.37 -6.20
N GLY A 36 -24.21 35.63 -6.55
CA GLY A 36 -24.68 36.24 -7.79
C GLY A 36 -25.27 37.64 -7.69
N LYS A 37 -24.47 38.68 -7.38
CA LYS A 37 -24.60 40.02 -8.01
C LYS A 37 -23.22 40.69 -8.13
N PRO A 38 -22.84 41.28 -9.28
CA PRO A 38 -21.47 41.69 -9.57
C PRO A 38 -21.16 43.19 -9.43
N ASP A 39 -21.98 44.00 -8.74
CA ASP A 39 -21.90 45.47 -8.92
C ASP A 39 -21.40 46.29 -7.71
N LEU A 40 -20.73 45.70 -6.71
CA LEU A 40 -20.21 46.45 -5.54
C LEU A 40 -18.74 46.19 -5.17
N SER A 41 -17.96 45.49 -6.02
CA SER A 41 -16.66 44.92 -5.63
C SER A 41 -15.42 45.82 -5.80
N HIS A 42 -15.52 47.10 -6.16
CA HIS A 42 -14.29 47.85 -6.48
C HIS A 42 -13.52 48.34 -5.24
N THR A 43 -14.18 48.58 -4.10
CA THR A 43 -13.49 49.12 -2.91
C THR A 43 -12.84 48.03 -2.06
N GLY A 44 -13.55 46.92 -1.79
CA GLY A 44 -13.04 45.83 -0.95
C GLY A 44 -11.92 45.00 -1.61
N THR A 45 -11.89 44.92 -2.95
CA THR A 45 -10.85 44.16 -3.67
C THR A 45 -9.50 44.90 -3.65
N GLN A 46 -9.52 46.24 -3.60
CA GLN A 46 -8.31 47.07 -3.51
C GLN A 46 -7.64 46.94 -2.13
N GLU A 47 -8.41 47.05 -1.05
CA GLU A 47 -7.92 46.90 0.33
C GLU A 47 -7.37 45.49 0.58
N MET A 48 -8.06 44.47 0.06
CA MET A 48 -7.61 43.08 0.18
C MET A 48 -6.31 42.82 -0.60
N LYS A 49 -6.05 43.57 -1.67
CA LYS A 49 -4.80 43.48 -2.44
C LYS A 49 -3.64 44.14 -1.71
N GLU A 50 -3.85 45.30 -1.10
CA GLU A 50 -2.86 45.99 -0.24
C GLU A 50 -2.48 45.15 0.99
N ILE A 51 -3.45 44.47 1.61
CA ILE A 51 -3.19 43.57 2.76
C ILE A 51 -2.36 42.36 2.33
N ILE A 52 -2.57 41.82 1.12
CA ILE A 52 -1.76 40.70 0.60
C ILE A 52 -0.33 41.13 0.27
N GLU A 53 -0.15 42.35 -0.24
CA GLU A 53 1.15 42.88 -0.63
C GLU A 53 2.02 43.18 0.60
N THR A 54 1.43 43.82 1.62
CA THR A 54 2.09 44.07 2.92
C THR A 54 2.45 42.76 3.65
N GLN A 55 1.60 41.74 3.56
CA GLN A 55 1.89 40.42 4.14
C GLN A 55 3.07 39.71 3.44
N LYS A 56 3.19 39.85 2.11
CA LYS A 56 4.34 39.30 1.35
C LYS A 56 5.64 40.01 1.66
N GLU A 57 5.60 41.33 1.84
CA GLU A 57 6.78 42.13 2.15
C GLU A 57 7.33 41.83 3.56
N LEU A 58 6.44 41.50 4.51
CA LEU A 58 6.80 41.01 5.84
C LEU A 58 7.40 39.59 5.79
N ASP A 59 6.87 38.69 4.96
CA ASP A 59 7.41 37.33 4.80
C ASP A 59 8.83 37.33 4.20
N ILE A 60 9.10 38.20 3.23
CA ILE A 60 10.44 38.36 2.62
C ILE A 60 11.43 38.87 3.67
N ASN A 61 11.06 39.89 4.45
CA ASN A 61 11.89 40.42 5.54
C ASN A 61 12.20 39.36 6.62
N CYS A 62 11.22 38.53 6.98
CA CYS A 62 11.44 37.43 7.92
C CYS A 62 12.39 36.35 7.38
N GLN A 63 12.32 36.06 6.08
CA GLN A 63 13.20 35.08 5.43
C GLN A 63 14.64 35.59 5.27
N GLU A 64 14.83 36.88 5.02
CA GLU A 64 16.15 37.53 4.99
C GLU A 64 16.81 37.53 6.37
N LEU A 65 16.05 37.82 7.44
CA LEU A 65 16.56 37.76 8.82
C LEU A 65 16.97 36.35 9.26
N MET A 66 16.25 35.33 8.78
CA MET A 66 16.60 33.92 9.01
C MET A 66 17.87 33.51 8.25
N SER A 67 18.06 34.02 7.04
CA SER A 67 19.24 33.74 6.20
C SER A 67 20.50 34.45 6.72
N ALA A 68 20.36 35.68 7.22
CA ALA A 68 21.45 36.45 7.84
C ALA A 68 22.00 35.80 9.12
N ARG A 69 21.18 35.01 9.83
CA ARG A 69 21.58 34.31 11.05
C ARG A 69 22.41 33.05 10.79
N GLN A 70 22.39 32.52 9.56
CA GLN A 70 23.04 31.24 9.22
C GLN A 70 24.48 31.39 8.70
N TRP A 71 24.94 32.62 8.42
CA TRP A 71 26.29 32.90 7.89
C TRP A 71 27.30 33.38 8.94
N SER A 72 26.91 33.49 10.21
CA SER A 72 27.77 33.85 11.34
C SER A 72 28.01 32.62 12.21
N GLY A 73 29.06 31.85 11.91
CA GLY A 73 29.38 30.59 12.58
C GLY A 73 30.61 29.89 11.99
N GLU A 74 31.76 30.34 12.47
CA GLU A 74 33.16 30.10 12.09
C GLU A 74 33.67 28.63 12.09
N THR A 75 34.71 28.45 11.28
CA THR A 75 35.51 27.25 10.94
C THR A 75 36.36 26.70 12.12
N VAL A 76 36.83 25.44 12.00
CA VAL A 76 38.08 24.84 12.58
C VAL A 76 37.99 23.95 13.85
N THR A 77 38.09 22.62 13.61
CA THR A 77 39.05 21.63 14.21
C THR A 77 38.81 20.91 15.55
N SER A 78 38.87 19.57 15.40
CA SER A 78 39.37 18.47 16.26
C SER A 78 38.83 18.18 17.67
N MET A 79 38.43 16.91 17.83
CA MET A 79 38.70 15.96 18.92
C MET A 79 39.02 16.49 20.33
N SER A 80 38.17 16.15 21.32
CA SER A 80 38.63 15.48 22.56
C SER A 80 37.47 15.02 23.46
N LEU A 81 37.58 13.74 23.82
CA LEU A 81 37.11 13.00 25.00
C LEU A 81 36.63 13.80 26.24
N LYS A 82 35.46 13.39 26.79
CA LYS A 82 35.17 12.96 28.20
C LYS A 82 33.81 13.43 28.74
N SER A 83 32.88 12.48 28.73
CA SER A 83 32.06 11.96 29.86
C SER A 83 31.69 12.85 31.08
N ILE A 84 30.39 12.75 31.43
CA ILE A 84 29.75 12.70 32.78
C ILE A 84 28.81 13.87 33.14
N LYS A 85 27.55 13.49 33.42
CA LYS A 85 26.45 14.18 34.15
C LYS A 85 25.71 15.33 33.44
N HIS A 86 24.53 15.03 32.90
CA HIS A 86 23.25 15.27 33.61
C HIS A 86 22.04 14.78 32.80
N LYS A 87 21.55 13.58 33.12
CA LYS A 87 20.13 13.24 32.95
C LYS A 87 19.38 13.97 34.06
N GLN A 88 18.83 15.15 33.80
CA GLN A 88 17.58 15.67 34.39
C GLN A 88 17.29 17.06 33.80
N GLN A 89 16.58 17.08 32.68
CA GLN A 89 15.64 18.14 32.24
C GLN A 89 15.30 17.90 30.76
N LEU A 90 14.66 16.77 30.49
CA LEU A 90 13.92 16.54 29.25
C LEU A 90 12.43 16.59 29.60
N ARG A 91 11.97 17.79 29.94
CA ARG A 91 10.56 18.16 30.06
C ARG A 91 10.55 19.68 30.02
N LYS A 92 9.79 20.26 29.09
CA LYS A 92 9.60 21.71 28.81
C LYS A 92 10.41 22.28 27.64
N THR A 93 10.20 21.75 26.42
CA THR A 93 10.25 22.58 25.21
C THR A 93 9.38 21.99 24.09
N GLU A 94 8.15 21.60 24.40
CA GLU A 94 7.17 21.10 23.41
C GLU A 94 6.00 22.07 23.14
N ASP A 95 5.94 23.23 23.80
CA ASP A 95 4.76 24.11 23.76
C ASP A 95 4.95 25.43 22.99
N LEU A 96 5.71 25.45 21.89
CA LEU A 96 5.84 26.69 21.10
C LEU A 96 6.06 26.50 19.59
N LYS A 97 5.42 25.49 19.00
CA LYS A 97 5.48 25.26 17.54
C LYS A 97 4.13 24.94 16.88
N SER A 98 3.04 25.50 17.39
CA SER A 98 1.72 25.35 16.78
C SER A 98 0.89 26.64 16.84
N THR A 99 1.35 27.67 16.13
CA THR A 99 0.48 28.80 15.79
C THR A 99 0.88 29.29 14.40
N HIS A 100 -0.12 29.52 13.54
CA HIS A 100 -0.02 30.04 12.17
C HIS A 100 0.15 29.02 11.03
N HIS A 101 -0.69 27.99 11.02
CA HIS A 101 -1.37 27.62 9.76
C HIS A 101 -2.71 28.36 9.74
N PRO A 102 -3.02 29.21 8.74
CA PRO A 102 -4.39 29.66 8.50
C PRO A 102 -5.23 28.47 8.01
N SER A 103 -5.66 27.69 9.00
CA SER A 103 -6.86 26.89 9.15
C SER A 103 -7.65 26.52 7.88
N LYS A 104 -7.36 25.34 7.31
CA LYS A 104 -8.34 24.54 6.53
C LYS A 104 -9.66 24.31 7.32
N ARG A 105 -9.65 24.50 8.64
CA ARG A 105 -10.81 24.44 9.52
C ARG A 105 -11.71 25.70 9.39
N ALA A 106 -11.16 26.90 9.16
CA ALA A 106 -11.96 28.11 8.94
C ALA A 106 -12.82 28.00 7.66
N MET A 107 -12.24 27.49 6.57
CA MET A 107 -12.94 27.28 5.31
C MET A 107 -14.06 26.23 5.40
N LYS A 108 -13.89 25.19 6.24
CA LYS A 108 -14.95 24.19 6.53
C LYS A 108 -16.11 24.78 7.34
N HIS A 109 -15.84 25.66 8.29
CA HIS A 109 -16.89 26.32 9.07
C HIS A 109 -17.74 27.26 8.20
N THR A 110 -17.13 27.97 7.25
CA THR A 110 -17.85 28.81 6.28
C THR A 110 -18.71 27.99 5.31
N ALA A 111 -18.19 26.89 4.76
CA ALA A 111 -18.96 26.02 3.86
C ALA A 111 -20.14 25.31 4.56
N LEU A 112 -19.94 24.83 5.79
CA LEU A 112 -21.02 24.25 6.61
C LEU A 112 -22.07 25.30 6.99
N SER A 113 -21.67 26.56 7.19
CA SER A 113 -22.60 27.67 7.46
C SER A 113 -23.49 27.97 6.25
N VAL A 114 -22.95 27.95 5.02
CA VAL A 114 -23.74 28.16 3.79
C VAL A 114 -24.73 27.01 3.55
N GLU A 115 -24.32 25.76 3.75
CA GLU A 115 -25.24 24.61 3.61
C GLU A 115 -26.38 24.66 4.62
N ASN A 116 -26.05 25.01 5.88
CA ASN A 116 -27.07 25.17 6.93
C ASN A 116 -28.07 26.29 6.58
N LEU A 117 -27.61 27.42 6.04
CA LEU A 117 -28.48 28.51 5.59
C LEU A 117 -29.38 28.06 4.43
N ARG A 118 -28.84 27.32 3.46
CA ARG A 118 -29.63 26.76 2.34
C ARG A 118 -30.72 25.80 2.86
N LYS A 119 -30.36 24.93 3.81
CA LYS A 119 -31.31 24.02 4.44
C LYS A 119 -32.42 24.78 5.18
N ILE A 120 -32.07 25.78 6.00
CA ILE A 120 -33.05 26.58 6.73
C ILE A 120 -34.01 27.29 5.76
N GLN A 121 -33.50 27.81 4.64
CA GLN A 121 -34.32 28.43 3.61
C GLN A 121 -35.28 27.42 2.96
N ALA A 122 -34.81 26.21 2.66
CA ALA A 122 -35.63 25.14 2.12
C ALA A 122 -36.71 24.66 3.12
N ASP A 123 -36.34 24.48 4.39
CA ASP A 123 -37.24 24.08 5.47
C ASP A 123 -38.32 25.16 5.70
N ARG A 124 -37.94 26.44 5.66
CA ARG A 124 -38.87 27.58 5.74
C ARG A 124 -39.84 27.59 4.58
N GLN A 125 -39.35 27.41 3.34
CA GLN A 125 -40.22 27.35 2.16
C GLN A 125 -41.20 26.18 2.26
N TYR A 126 -40.72 25.00 2.64
CA TYR A 126 -41.56 23.82 2.85
C TYR A 126 -42.65 24.07 3.89
N ALA A 127 -42.31 24.68 5.03
CA ALA A 127 -43.30 25.05 6.06
C ALA A 127 -44.34 26.04 5.52
N SER A 128 -43.91 27.05 4.78
CA SER A 128 -44.81 28.03 4.13
C SER A 128 -45.76 27.36 3.14
N ASP A 129 -45.26 26.44 2.30
CA ASP A 129 -46.06 25.70 1.33
C ASP A 129 -47.10 24.81 2.02
N VAL A 130 -46.70 24.06 3.07
CA VAL A 130 -47.60 23.19 3.84
C VAL A 130 -48.69 24.00 4.53
N ILE A 131 -48.35 25.15 5.13
CA ILE A 131 -49.31 26.03 5.79
C ILE A 131 -50.28 26.62 4.76
N THR A 132 -49.78 27.08 3.60
CA THR A 132 -50.61 27.66 2.53
C THR A 132 -51.60 26.63 1.96
N VAL A 133 -51.14 25.41 1.68
CA VAL A 133 -52.01 24.32 1.21
C VAL A 133 -53.04 23.94 2.28
N THR A 134 -52.66 23.95 3.56
CA THR A 134 -53.58 23.65 4.66
C THR A 134 -54.61 24.74 4.88
N MET A 135 -54.21 26.00 4.80
CA MET A 135 -55.10 27.14 4.85
C MET A 135 -56.16 27.05 3.73
N LYS A 136 -55.73 26.78 2.50
CA LYS A 136 -56.63 26.57 1.36
C LYS A 136 -57.59 25.38 1.59
N ASN A 137 -57.09 24.26 2.11
CA ASN A 137 -57.91 23.08 2.40
C ASN A 137 -58.99 23.38 3.47
N ILE A 138 -58.63 24.15 4.51
CA ILE A 138 -59.57 24.57 5.56
C ILE A 138 -60.64 25.49 4.98
N GLN A 139 -60.27 26.45 4.12
CA GLN A 139 -61.22 27.37 3.47
C GLN A 139 -62.19 26.66 2.52
N GLU A 140 -61.68 25.75 1.68
CA GLU A 140 -62.48 25.11 0.62
C GLU A 140 -63.29 23.91 1.13
N SER A 141 -62.70 23.10 2.01
CA SER A 141 -63.23 21.78 2.38
C SER A 141 -63.62 21.68 3.86
N GLY A 142 -63.21 22.65 4.69
CA GLY A 142 -63.39 22.59 6.15
C GLY A 142 -62.57 21.50 6.83
N THR A 143 -61.47 21.04 6.20
CA THR A 143 -60.62 19.96 6.72
C THR A 143 -59.14 20.32 6.69
N PHE A 144 -58.32 19.61 7.45
CA PHE A 144 -56.86 19.81 7.52
C PHE A 144 -56.07 18.57 7.08
N ASN A 145 -56.67 17.72 6.25
CA ASN A 145 -56.06 16.47 5.78
C ASN A 145 -54.68 16.69 5.13
N SER A 146 -54.49 17.81 4.43
CA SER A 146 -53.19 18.17 3.83
C SER A 146 -52.06 18.23 4.85
N LEU A 147 -52.32 18.72 6.06
CA LEU A 147 -51.33 18.77 7.14
C LEU A 147 -51.03 17.36 7.68
N THR A 148 -52.06 16.54 7.85
CA THR A 148 -51.91 15.15 8.26
C THR A 148 -51.07 14.38 7.25
N GLU A 149 -51.37 14.51 5.95
CA GLU A 149 -50.61 13.89 4.88
C GLU A 149 -49.15 14.38 4.84
N ALA A 150 -48.91 15.69 4.99
CA ALA A 150 -47.55 16.25 5.05
C ALA A 150 -46.75 15.71 6.23
N ASN A 151 -47.38 15.57 7.39
CA ASN A 151 -46.77 15.00 8.58
C ASN A 151 -46.43 13.52 8.40
N GLU A 152 -47.34 12.72 7.81
CA GLU A 152 -47.07 11.32 7.52
C GLU A 152 -45.96 11.14 6.47
N ARG A 153 -45.89 12.02 5.46
CA ARG A 153 -44.75 12.03 4.51
C ARG A 153 -43.41 12.27 5.20
N GLU A 154 -43.33 13.26 6.09
CA GLU A 154 -42.09 13.55 6.83
C GLU A 154 -41.73 12.46 7.85
N LYS A 155 -42.71 11.85 8.51
CA LYS A 155 -42.49 10.66 9.34
C LYS A 155 -41.90 9.50 8.52
N ALA A 156 -42.50 9.20 7.36
CA ALA A 156 -42.02 8.14 6.48
C ALA A 156 -40.59 8.44 5.97
N LYS A 157 -40.30 9.69 5.61
CA LYS A 157 -38.96 10.13 5.21
C LYS A 157 -37.95 9.98 6.35
N LYS A 158 -38.30 10.39 7.57
CA LYS A 158 -37.47 10.21 8.77
C LYS A 158 -37.16 8.74 9.05
N SER A 159 -38.16 7.85 8.92
CA SER A 159 -37.97 6.40 9.07
C SER A 159 -36.96 5.88 8.05
N LYS A 160 -37.12 6.21 6.76
CA LYS A 160 -36.19 5.79 5.71
C LYS A 160 -34.75 6.25 5.96
N PHE A 161 -34.56 7.48 6.47
CA PHE A 161 -33.24 7.95 6.85
C PHE A 161 -32.64 7.16 8.00
N HIS A 162 -33.45 6.77 8.98
CA HIS A 162 -33.00 5.92 10.08
C HIS A 162 -32.55 4.54 9.58
N ASP A 163 -33.31 3.93 8.67
CA ASP A 163 -32.95 2.64 8.06
C ASP A 163 -31.66 2.73 7.24
N ILE A 164 -31.46 3.83 6.50
CA ILE A 164 -30.20 4.10 5.78
C ILE A 164 -29.05 4.24 6.77
N LEU A 165 -29.23 4.99 7.86
CA LEU A 165 -28.19 5.21 8.86
C LEU A 165 -27.76 3.90 9.55
N ILE A 166 -28.71 3.04 9.90
CA ILE A 166 -28.42 1.72 10.49
C ILE A 166 -27.59 0.88 9.52
N ARG A 167 -28.04 0.76 8.26
CA ARG A 167 -27.32 -0.01 7.23
C ARG A 167 -25.92 0.52 6.96
N GLU A 168 -25.75 1.85 6.94
CA GLU A 168 -24.43 2.48 6.77
C GLU A 168 -23.49 2.14 7.93
N GLU A 169 -23.97 2.20 9.18
CA GLU A 169 -23.16 1.87 10.35
C GLU A 169 -22.81 0.37 10.41
N GLU A 170 -23.74 -0.51 10.02
CA GLU A 170 -23.49 -1.94 9.87
C GLU A 170 -22.45 -2.23 8.78
N GLY A 171 -22.63 -1.63 7.59
CA GLY A 171 -21.68 -1.76 6.48
C GLY A 171 -20.28 -1.26 6.86
N LYS A 172 -20.18 -0.16 7.61
CA LYS A 172 -18.90 0.35 8.13
C LYS A 172 -18.22 -0.63 9.08
N LYS A 173 -18.97 -1.33 9.94
CA LYS A 173 -18.43 -2.37 10.83
C LYS A 173 -17.94 -3.58 10.02
N GLU A 174 -18.69 -3.99 9.00
CA GLU A 174 -18.31 -5.08 8.11
C GLU A 174 -17.04 -4.77 7.33
N ILE A 175 -16.96 -3.59 6.72
CA ILE A 175 -15.75 -3.12 6.01
C ILE A 175 -14.54 -3.16 6.94
N LYS A 176 -14.66 -2.64 8.16
CA LYS A 176 -13.56 -2.65 9.13
C LYS A 176 -13.13 -4.07 9.53
N SER A 177 -14.09 -5.01 9.62
CA SER A 177 -13.79 -6.43 9.87
C SER A 177 -13.03 -7.05 8.71
N LEU A 178 -13.49 -6.82 7.47
CA LEU A 178 -12.87 -7.32 6.26
C LEU A 178 -11.46 -6.74 6.04
N GLU A 179 -11.26 -5.44 6.28
CA GLU A 179 -9.94 -4.80 6.25
C GLU A 179 -8.96 -5.46 7.22
N LYS A 180 -9.43 -5.79 8.44
CA LYS A 180 -8.61 -6.50 9.44
C LYS A 180 -8.28 -7.92 8.97
N GLN A 181 -9.23 -8.64 8.39
CA GLN A 181 -8.98 -9.98 7.84
C GLN A 181 -7.98 -9.92 6.69
N LEU A 182 -8.12 -8.97 5.76
CA LEU A 182 -7.20 -8.78 4.65
C LEU A 182 -5.78 -8.46 5.13
N GLN A 183 -5.65 -7.60 6.14
CA GLN A 183 -4.35 -7.29 6.74
C GLN A 183 -3.73 -8.52 7.41
N ASN A 184 -4.53 -9.36 8.07
CA ASN A 184 -4.04 -10.58 8.70
C ASN A 184 -3.58 -11.61 7.65
N VAL A 185 -4.37 -11.83 6.59
CA VAL A 185 -4.00 -12.72 5.49
C VAL A 185 -2.70 -12.24 4.85
N LYS A 186 -2.57 -10.94 4.57
CA LYS A 186 -1.35 -10.37 4.00
C LYS A 186 -0.11 -10.63 4.87
N LYS A 187 -0.24 -10.48 6.20
CA LYS A 187 0.86 -10.80 7.14
C LYS A 187 1.21 -12.29 7.13
N GLN A 188 0.19 -13.15 7.13
CA GLN A 188 0.39 -14.60 7.11
C GLN A 188 1.09 -15.05 5.83
N THR A 189 0.65 -14.54 4.67
CA THR A 189 1.27 -14.86 3.38
C THR A 189 2.72 -14.36 3.29
N GLU A 190 3.03 -13.21 3.90
CA GLU A 190 4.40 -12.69 3.96
C GLU A 190 5.31 -13.61 4.78
N ILE A 191 4.83 -14.06 5.95
CA ILE A 191 5.58 -15.01 6.80
C ILE A 191 5.79 -16.33 6.07
N GLU A 192 4.77 -16.85 5.38
CA GLU A 192 4.89 -18.07 4.58
C GLU A 192 5.87 -17.94 3.43
N LEU A 193 5.89 -16.78 2.75
CA LEU A 193 6.85 -16.49 1.69
C LEU A 193 8.28 -16.48 2.25
N GLN A 194 8.52 -15.77 3.35
CA GLN A 194 9.82 -15.74 4.01
C GLN A 194 10.27 -17.15 4.45
N ASN A 195 9.36 -17.97 4.97
CA ASN A 195 9.66 -19.35 5.33
C ASN A 195 10.05 -20.20 4.11
N ARG A 196 9.37 -20.03 2.98
CA ARG A 196 9.71 -20.71 1.73
C ARG A 196 11.05 -20.26 1.18
N ASP A 197 11.36 -18.96 1.24
CA ASP A 197 12.66 -18.43 0.82
C ASP A 197 13.80 -19.01 1.66
N ASN A 198 13.61 -19.09 2.98
CA ASN A 198 14.57 -19.73 3.88
C ASN A 198 14.78 -21.22 3.52
N MET A 199 13.70 -21.95 3.20
CA MET A 199 13.79 -23.34 2.75
C MET A 199 14.53 -23.47 1.42
N ILE A 200 14.30 -22.56 0.47
CA ILE A 200 15.02 -22.54 -0.81
C ILE A 200 16.52 -22.34 -0.59
N VAL A 201 16.92 -21.44 0.31
CA VAL A 201 18.34 -21.24 0.66
C VAL A 201 18.93 -22.51 1.26
N TYR A 202 18.26 -23.11 2.24
CA TYR A 202 18.71 -24.36 2.86
C TYR A 202 18.90 -25.49 1.84
N LEU A 203 17.91 -25.72 0.97
CA LEU A 203 17.99 -26.77 -0.05
C LEU A 203 19.06 -26.48 -1.12
N LYS A 204 19.33 -25.21 -1.43
CA LYS A 204 20.43 -24.83 -2.32
C LYS A 204 21.78 -25.18 -1.71
N ASP A 205 21.96 -24.90 -0.42
CA ASP A 205 23.19 -25.21 0.29
C ASP A 205 23.43 -26.73 0.35
N GLU A 206 22.40 -27.50 0.70
CA GLU A 206 22.46 -28.97 0.71
C GLU A 206 22.78 -29.56 -0.67
N LEU A 207 22.15 -29.04 -1.73
CA LEU A 207 22.42 -29.47 -3.10
C LEU A 207 23.86 -29.14 -3.54
N GLN A 208 24.37 -27.97 -3.13
CA GLN A 208 25.75 -27.60 -3.41
C GLN A 208 26.75 -28.50 -2.68
N GLU A 209 26.48 -28.83 -1.42
CA GLU A 209 27.28 -29.78 -0.63
C GLU A 209 27.29 -31.17 -1.29
N MET A 210 26.12 -31.71 -1.63
CA MET A 210 26.01 -33.01 -2.29
C MET A 210 26.74 -33.02 -3.63
N LYS A 211 26.61 -31.96 -4.43
CA LYS A 211 27.33 -31.83 -5.71
C LYS A 211 28.84 -31.85 -5.51
N ALA A 212 29.35 -31.12 -4.51
CA ALA A 212 30.78 -31.11 -4.20
C ALA A 212 31.27 -32.50 -3.75
N LYS A 213 30.51 -33.18 -2.89
CA LYS A 213 30.82 -34.53 -2.40
C LYS A 213 30.85 -35.55 -3.54
N THR A 214 29.79 -35.61 -4.35
CA THR A 214 29.69 -36.53 -5.49
C THR A 214 30.80 -36.29 -6.50
N ASN A 215 31.15 -35.02 -6.79
CA ASN A 215 32.26 -34.70 -7.70
C ASN A 215 33.60 -35.21 -7.15
N MET A 216 33.86 -35.01 -5.85
CA MET A 216 35.09 -35.49 -5.21
C MET A 216 35.17 -37.02 -5.25
N GLU A 217 34.07 -37.70 -4.90
CA GLU A 217 33.97 -39.16 -4.92
C GLU A 217 34.16 -39.72 -6.33
N SER A 218 33.53 -39.12 -7.34
CA SER A 218 33.69 -39.50 -8.75
C SER A 218 35.13 -39.37 -9.22
N CYS A 219 35.81 -38.26 -8.90
CA CYS A 219 37.22 -38.05 -9.23
C CYS A 219 38.14 -39.09 -8.57
N TYR A 220 37.90 -39.38 -7.28
CA TYR A 220 38.67 -40.38 -6.55
C TYR A 220 38.47 -41.77 -7.14
N MET A 221 37.22 -42.17 -7.36
CA MET A 221 36.87 -43.48 -7.93
C MET A 221 37.48 -43.65 -9.32
N LYS A 222 37.35 -42.65 -10.20
CA LYS A 222 37.96 -42.69 -11.54
C LYS A 222 39.47 -42.86 -11.46
N LYS A 223 40.16 -42.07 -10.61
CA LYS A 223 41.61 -42.16 -10.47
C LYS A 223 42.05 -43.52 -9.91
N SER A 224 41.27 -44.08 -8.99
CA SER A 224 41.51 -45.41 -8.43
C SER A 224 41.36 -46.51 -9.49
N THR A 225 40.27 -46.48 -10.26
CA THR A 225 40.02 -47.45 -11.33
C THR A 225 41.05 -47.34 -12.45
N ASP A 226 41.40 -46.12 -12.87
CA ASP A 226 42.40 -45.88 -13.91
C ASP A 226 43.78 -46.43 -13.49
N LEU A 227 44.15 -46.23 -12.22
CA LEU A 227 45.38 -46.78 -11.66
C LEU A 227 45.35 -48.31 -11.63
N GLN A 228 44.23 -48.92 -11.23
CA GLN A 228 44.07 -50.37 -11.20
C GLN A 228 44.17 -50.98 -12.60
N VAL A 229 43.53 -50.36 -13.60
CA VAL A 229 43.61 -50.76 -15.01
C VAL A 229 45.06 -50.66 -15.49
N HIS A 230 45.72 -49.53 -15.27
CA HIS A 230 47.11 -49.32 -15.70
C HIS A 230 48.08 -50.31 -15.02
N GLN A 231 47.91 -50.59 -13.72
CA GLN A 231 48.71 -51.58 -13.03
C GLN A 231 48.49 -52.99 -13.58
N THR A 232 47.24 -53.36 -13.85
CA THR A 232 46.89 -54.67 -14.44
C THR A 232 47.47 -54.80 -15.84
N GLN A 233 47.29 -53.79 -16.69
CA GLN A 233 47.84 -53.74 -18.03
C GLN A 233 49.36 -53.90 -18.01
N LYS A 234 50.07 -53.18 -17.13
CA LYS A 234 51.53 -53.30 -17.00
C LYS A 234 51.96 -54.70 -16.58
N LYS A 235 51.23 -55.35 -15.67
CA LYS A 235 51.51 -56.75 -15.27
C LYS A 235 51.31 -57.71 -16.44
N CYS A 236 50.21 -57.58 -17.19
CA CYS A 236 49.95 -58.37 -18.39
C CYS A 236 51.03 -58.18 -19.45
N SER A 237 51.37 -56.93 -19.80
CA SER A 237 52.42 -56.65 -20.78
C SER A 237 53.79 -57.17 -20.36
N ASN A 238 54.13 -57.12 -19.07
CA ASN A 238 55.36 -57.72 -18.57
C ASN A 238 55.35 -59.25 -18.73
N ALA A 239 54.24 -59.91 -18.42
CA ALA A 239 54.09 -61.36 -18.59
C ALA A 239 54.15 -61.76 -20.08
N GLU A 240 53.46 -61.02 -20.95
CA GLU A 240 53.53 -61.18 -22.41
C GLU A 240 54.96 -61.05 -22.93
N ASN A 241 55.70 -60.03 -22.49
CA ASN A 241 57.11 -59.83 -22.86
C ASN A 241 58.02 -60.98 -22.40
N VAL A 242 57.73 -61.60 -21.25
CA VAL A 242 58.48 -62.77 -20.77
C VAL A 242 58.19 -63.98 -21.66
N LEU A 243 56.92 -64.25 -21.96
CA LEU A 243 56.51 -65.33 -22.85
C LEU A 243 57.05 -65.14 -24.27
N ASP A 244 57.04 -63.92 -24.79
CA ASP A 244 57.54 -63.61 -26.13
C ASP A 244 59.06 -63.87 -26.26
N LYS A 245 59.83 -63.49 -25.25
CA LYS A 245 61.27 -63.82 -25.16
C LYS A 245 61.51 -65.33 -25.12
N GLU A 246 60.66 -66.08 -24.42
CA GLU A 246 60.76 -67.53 -24.35
C GLU A 246 60.39 -68.20 -25.68
N ILE A 247 59.33 -67.72 -26.35
CA ILE A 247 58.97 -68.13 -27.70
C ILE A 247 60.13 -67.86 -28.67
N GLN A 248 60.73 -66.67 -28.63
CA GLN A 248 61.85 -66.32 -29.50
C GLN A 248 63.06 -67.24 -29.25
N LYS A 249 63.37 -67.51 -27.97
CA LYS A 249 64.44 -68.44 -27.59
C LYS A 249 64.18 -69.86 -28.10
N LEU A 250 62.96 -70.36 -27.97
CA LEU A 250 62.58 -71.70 -28.45
C LEU A 250 62.62 -71.77 -29.98
N ARG A 251 62.17 -70.71 -30.68
CA ARG A 251 62.30 -70.61 -32.14
C ARG A 251 63.76 -70.69 -32.59
N SER A 252 64.65 -69.89 -31.99
CA SER A 252 66.08 -69.95 -32.31
C SER A 252 66.70 -71.32 -32.09
N LYS A 253 66.30 -72.04 -31.02
CA LYS A 253 66.74 -73.43 -30.80
C LYS A 253 66.22 -74.40 -31.85
N THR A 254 64.96 -74.24 -32.26
CA THR A 254 64.34 -75.08 -33.28
C THR A 254 64.99 -74.85 -34.65
N ASP A 255 65.23 -73.59 -35.02
CA ASP A 255 65.92 -73.23 -36.26
C ASP A 255 67.34 -73.81 -36.30
N GLU A 256 68.04 -73.81 -35.16
CA GLU A 256 69.36 -74.42 -35.03
C GLU A 256 69.31 -75.94 -35.15
N GLU A 257 68.35 -76.59 -34.50
CA GLU A 257 68.12 -78.04 -34.62
C GLU A 257 67.83 -78.43 -36.07
N ILE A 258 66.97 -77.68 -36.77
CA ILE A 258 66.68 -77.88 -38.20
C ILE A 258 67.96 -77.71 -39.03
N ARG A 259 68.76 -76.67 -38.79
CA ARG A 259 70.02 -76.42 -39.50
C ARG A 259 70.99 -77.60 -39.35
N VAL A 260 71.25 -78.01 -38.11
CA VAL A 260 72.14 -79.15 -37.79
C VAL A 260 71.60 -80.45 -38.38
N HIS A 261 70.29 -80.69 -38.32
CA HIS A 261 69.67 -81.86 -38.94
C HIS A 261 69.90 -81.91 -40.46
N ILE A 262 69.68 -80.79 -41.16
CA ILE A 262 69.94 -80.67 -42.60
C ILE A 262 71.42 -80.90 -42.91
N GLU A 263 72.33 -80.33 -42.12
CA GLU A 263 73.78 -80.53 -42.28
C GLU A 263 74.17 -82.00 -42.09
N ILE A 264 73.64 -82.67 -41.07
CA ILE A 264 73.85 -84.11 -40.82
C ILE A 264 73.27 -84.95 -41.98
N GLU A 265 72.05 -84.66 -42.42
CA GLU A 265 71.42 -85.39 -43.53
C GLU A 265 72.27 -85.26 -44.81
N ASN A 266 72.73 -84.05 -45.12
CA ASN A 266 73.60 -83.80 -46.27
C ASN A 266 74.95 -84.53 -46.15
N PHE A 267 75.57 -84.50 -44.96
CA PHE A 267 76.82 -85.22 -44.69
C PHE A 267 76.65 -86.73 -44.89
N LEU A 268 75.58 -87.31 -44.34
CA LEU A 268 75.28 -88.74 -44.49
C LEU A 268 75.00 -89.13 -45.95
N ARG A 269 74.31 -88.26 -46.69
CA ARG A 269 74.02 -88.46 -48.12
C ARG A 269 75.28 -88.41 -48.98
N GLN A 270 76.24 -87.52 -48.67
CA GLN A 270 77.54 -87.46 -49.35
C GLN A 270 78.45 -88.66 -49.08
N HIS A 271 78.27 -89.36 -47.95
CA HIS A 271 79.08 -90.53 -47.57
C HIS A 271 78.48 -91.88 -48.01
N HIS A 272 77.25 -91.90 -48.53
CA HIS A 272 76.54 -93.10 -49.00
C HIS A 272 76.26 -93.08 -50.52
N GLU A 273 76.94 -92.22 -51.28
CA GLU A 273 77.18 -92.34 -52.73
C GLU A 273 78.63 -92.79 -53.00
#